data_AF-A0A942N238-F1
#
_entry.id   AF-A0A942N238-F1
#
_cell.length_a   1.000
_cell.length_b   1.000
_cell.length_c   1.000
_cell.angle_alpha   90.00
_cell.angle_beta   90.00
_cell.angle_gamma   90.00
#
_symmetry.space_group_name_H-M   'P 1'
#
loop_
_entity.id
_entity.type
_entity.pdbx_description
1 polymer ?
#
loop_
_entity_poly.entity_id
_entity_poly.type
_entity_poly.pdbx_seq_one_letter_code
_entity_poly.pdbx_strand_id
1 'polypeptide(L)'
;MLPGLKICHDCGAKPGEIHKENCDVERCSVCGGQRLTCDCEGHDKEFARWTGLWPGEAEATLLGIDLNELARIGYERIFFIKPKS
;
A
#
# COMPACT_ATOMS: atom_id res chain seq x y z
N MET A 1 -4.46 18.03 -4.28
CA MET A 1 -5.49 17.30 -5.04
C MET A 1 -4.94 15.92 -5.32
N LEU A 2 -5.62 14.85 -4.91
CA LEU A 2 -5.15 13.49 -5.20
C LEU A 2 -5.29 13.22 -6.70
N PRO A 3 -4.33 12.53 -7.34
CA PRO A 3 -4.51 12.11 -8.73
C PRO A 3 -5.73 11.20 -8.86
N GLY A 4 -6.30 11.13 -10.06
CA GLY A 4 -7.37 10.17 -10.34
C GLY A 4 -6.91 8.73 -10.05
N LEU A 5 -7.82 7.91 -9.54
CA LEU A 5 -7.54 6.50 -9.20
C LEU A 5 -7.11 5.73 -10.46
N LYS A 6 -6.01 4.99 -10.36
CA LYS A 6 -5.39 4.25 -11.48
C LYS A 6 -5.54 2.74 -11.29
N ILE A 7 -5.44 1.98 -12.37
CA ILE A 7 -5.24 0.54 -12.30
C ILE A 7 -3.81 0.28 -11.80
N CYS A 8 -3.62 -0.75 -10.97
CA CYS A 8 -2.29 -1.15 -10.50
C CYS A 8 -1.43 -1.51 -11.72
N HIS A 9 -0.30 -0.82 -11.86
CA HIS A 9 0.54 -0.93 -13.06
C HIS A 9 1.22 -2.30 -13.21
N ASP A 10 1.41 -3.03 -12.10
CA ASP A 10 2.09 -4.31 -12.08
C ASP A 10 1.12 -5.48 -12.27
N CYS A 11 0.11 -5.61 -11.39
CA CYS A 11 -0.80 -6.76 -11.45
C CYS A 11 -2.13 -6.50 -12.20
N GLY A 12 -2.42 -5.25 -12.56
CA GLY A 12 -3.65 -4.87 -13.26
C GLY A 12 -4.92 -4.85 -12.40
N ALA A 13 -4.80 -4.87 -11.06
CA ALA A 13 -5.95 -4.74 -10.15
C ALA A 13 -6.59 -3.36 -10.29
N LYS A 14 -7.93 -3.31 -10.36
CA LYS A 14 -8.68 -2.04 -10.34
C LYS A 14 -8.78 -1.50 -8.90
N PRO A 15 -9.01 -0.20 -8.71
CA PRO A 15 -9.25 0.35 -7.38
C PRO A 15 -10.37 -0.44 -6.66
N GLY A 16 -10.07 -0.92 -5.46
CA GLY A 16 -10.93 -1.76 -4.63
C GLY A 16 -10.74 -3.27 -4.81
N GLU A 17 -10.04 -3.73 -5.85
CA GLU A 17 -9.74 -5.16 -6.03
C GLU A 17 -8.48 -5.56 -5.26
N ILE A 18 -8.43 -6.80 -4.79
CA ILE A 18 -7.21 -7.39 -4.24
C ILE A 18 -6.11 -7.48 -5.31
N HIS A 19 -4.86 -7.40 -4.89
CA HIS A 19 -3.74 -7.63 -5.79
C HIS A 19 -3.69 -9.10 -6.24
N LYS A 20 -3.07 -9.35 -7.40
CA LYS A 20 -2.75 -10.71 -7.86
C LYS A 20 -1.43 -11.16 -7.27
N GLU A 21 -1.19 -12.47 -7.28
CA GLU A 21 0.07 -13.05 -6.82
C GLU A 21 1.29 -12.42 -7.51
N ASN A 22 2.38 -12.33 -6.75
CA ASN A 22 3.65 -11.74 -7.15
C ASN A 22 3.62 -10.24 -7.48
N CYS A 23 2.65 -9.49 -6.95
CA CYS A 23 2.60 -8.06 -7.19
C CYS A 23 3.70 -7.31 -6.40
N ASP A 24 4.50 -6.50 -7.09
CA ASP A 24 5.58 -5.71 -6.48
C ASP A 24 5.07 -4.43 -5.78
N VAL A 25 3.80 -4.05 -6.00
CA VAL A 25 3.16 -2.91 -5.35
C VAL A 25 2.46 -3.29 -4.04
N GLU A 26 1.94 -4.51 -3.94
CA GLU A 26 1.11 -4.94 -2.82
C GLU A 26 1.85 -4.74 -1.49
N ARG A 27 1.18 -4.12 -0.51
CA ARG A 27 1.72 -3.90 0.84
C ARG A 27 1.22 -4.99 1.78
N CYS A 28 2.13 -5.56 2.55
CA CYS A 28 1.78 -6.57 3.53
C CYS A 28 1.00 -5.94 4.69
N SER A 29 -0.23 -6.43 4.89
CA SER A 29 -1.10 -6.04 6.01
C SER A 29 -0.53 -6.31 7.42
N VAL A 30 0.61 -7.00 7.54
CA VAL A 30 1.19 -7.43 8.83
C VAL A 30 2.37 -6.54 9.23
N CYS A 31 3.30 -6.34 8.31
CA CYS A 31 4.51 -5.55 8.56
C CYS A 31 4.51 -4.18 7.85
N GLY A 32 3.53 -3.94 6.99
CA GLY A 32 3.41 -2.73 6.18
C GLY A 32 4.42 -2.61 5.03
N GLY A 33 5.34 -3.57 4.88
CA GLY A 33 6.36 -3.63 3.81
C GLY A 33 5.81 -4.15 2.48
N GLN A 34 6.68 -4.37 1.49
CA GLN A 34 6.28 -4.98 0.22
C GLN A 34 5.94 -6.46 0.43
N ARG A 35 4.77 -6.91 -0.05
CA ARG A 35 4.30 -8.27 0.17
C ARG A 35 5.21 -9.30 -0.48
N LEU A 36 5.63 -9.06 -1.71
CA LEU A 36 6.48 -9.97 -2.50
C LEU A 36 7.81 -10.33 -1.80
N THR A 37 8.34 -9.47 -0.94
CA THR A 37 9.65 -9.65 -0.30
C THR A 37 9.56 -9.97 1.20
N CYS A 38 8.37 -10.22 1.72
CA CYS A 38 8.18 -10.54 3.13
C CYS A 38 7.58 -11.94 3.35
N ASP A 39 8.00 -12.60 4.42
CA ASP A 39 7.53 -13.94 4.81
C ASP A 39 6.46 -13.90 5.92
N CYS A 40 5.75 -12.78 6.08
CA CYS A 40 4.72 -12.66 7.11
C CYS A 40 3.56 -13.62 6.85
N GLU A 41 3.16 -14.34 7.90
CA GLU A 41 1.90 -15.10 7.95
C GLU A 41 0.72 -14.19 8.31
N GLY A 42 -0.50 -14.57 7.93
CA GLY A 42 -1.71 -13.82 8.30
C GLY A 42 -1.94 -12.55 7.49
N HIS A 43 -1.35 -12.45 6.30
CA HIS A 43 -1.63 -11.35 5.37
C HIS A 43 -3.10 -11.34 4.95
N ASP A 44 -3.77 -10.21 5.16
CA ASP A 44 -5.13 -9.91 4.75
C ASP A 44 -5.12 -9.09 3.47
N LYS A 45 -5.44 -9.77 2.36
CA LYS A 45 -5.50 -9.18 1.02
C LYS A 45 -6.64 -8.18 0.85
N GLU A 46 -7.73 -8.33 1.59
CA GLU A 46 -8.86 -7.39 1.52
C GLU A 46 -8.51 -6.07 2.17
N PHE A 47 -7.78 -6.11 3.29
CA PHE A 47 -7.21 -4.89 3.89
C PHE A 47 -6.18 -4.24 2.96
N ALA A 48 -5.32 -5.06 2.33
CA ALA A 48 -4.26 -4.61 1.44
C ALA A 48 -4.67 -4.38 -0.03
N ARG A 49 -5.99 -4.38 -0.32
CA ARG A 49 -6.52 -4.17 -1.67
C ARG A 49 -5.97 -2.90 -2.31
N TRP A 50 -5.89 -2.91 -3.64
CA TRP A 50 -5.39 -1.77 -4.38
C TRP A 50 -6.31 -0.56 -4.21
N THR A 51 -5.80 0.56 -3.70
CA THR A 51 -6.62 1.76 -3.45
C THR A 51 -6.82 2.61 -4.70
N GLY A 52 -6.03 2.38 -5.75
CA GLY A 52 -5.95 3.25 -6.92
C GLY A 52 -4.88 4.32 -6.84
N LEU A 53 -4.18 4.45 -5.71
CA LEU A 53 -3.11 5.42 -5.47
C LEU A 53 -1.82 4.69 -5.15
N TRP A 54 -0.67 5.28 -5.50
CA TRP A 54 0.61 4.67 -5.12
C TRP A 54 0.69 4.54 -3.59
N PRO A 55 1.22 3.44 -3.03
CA PRO A 55 1.31 3.29 -1.58
C PRO A 55 2.03 4.48 -0.93
N GLY A 56 1.34 5.20 -0.04
CA GLY A 56 1.83 6.38 0.67
C GLY A 56 1.43 7.71 0.04
N GLU A 57 0.88 7.73 -1.18
CA GLU A 57 0.57 8.97 -1.91
C GLU A 57 -0.56 9.76 -1.24
N ALA A 58 -1.58 9.07 -0.72
CA ALA A 58 -2.68 9.71 -0.01
C ALA A 58 -2.20 10.39 1.28
N GLU A 59 -1.37 9.68 2.03
CA GLU A 59 -0.80 10.11 3.30
C GLU A 59 0.18 11.26 3.11
N ALA A 60 1.10 11.15 2.15
CA ALA A 60 2.05 12.20 1.81
C ALA A 60 1.34 13.48 1.36
N THR A 61 0.31 13.34 0.51
CA THR A 61 -0.53 14.47 0.09
C THR A 61 -1.24 15.14 1.26
N LEU A 62 -1.83 14.34 2.17
CA LEU A 62 -2.53 14.86 3.34
C LEU A 62 -1.59 15.61 4.30
N LEU A 63 -0.38 15.08 4.50
CA LEU A 63 0.63 15.64 5.38
C LEU A 63 1.43 16.80 4.76
N GLY A 64 1.27 17.06 3.46
CA GLY A 64 2.01 18.11 2.76
C GLY A 64 3.51 17.80 2.58
N ILE A 65 3.86 16.52 2.48
CA ILE A 65 5.23 16.02 2.29
C ILE A 65 5.31 15.16 1.02
N ASP A 66 6.50 14.79 0.58
CA ASP A 66 6.69 13.82 -0.51
C ASP A 66 6.86 12.38 0.01
N LEU A 67 6.89 11.41 -0.91
CA LEU A 67 7.04 9.99 -0.57
C LEU A 67 8.41 9.66 0.05
N ASN A 68 9.46 10.40 -0.30
CA ASN A 68 10.79 10.18 0.27
C ASN A 68 10.80 10.61 1.73
N GLU A 69 10.18 11.75 2.04
CA GLU A 69 10.02 12.24 3.41
C GLU A 69 9.12 11.30 4.22
N LEU A 70 8.01 10.82 3.66
CA LEU A 70 7.15 9.83 4.30
C LEU A 70 7.92 8.55 4.70
N ALA A 71 8.79 8.07 3.80
CA ALA A 71 9.66 6.93 4.06
C ALA A 71 10.76 7.25 5.09
N ARG A 72 11.35 8.46 5.03
CA ARG A 72 12.39 8.89 5.97
C ARG A 72 11.89 8.94 7.42
N ILE A 73 10.62 9.31 7.62
CA ILE A 73 9.98 9.37 8.94
C ILE A 73 9.33 8.05 9.38
N GLY A 74 9.38 7.00 8.56
CA GLY A 74 8.88 5.66 8.90
C GLY A 74 7.37 5.46 8.74
N TYR A 75 6.68 6.42 8.11
CA TYR A 75 5.21 6.38 7.96
C TYR A 75 4.78 5.54 6.76
N GLU A 76 5.69 5.15 5.87
CA GLU A 76 5.44 4.35 4.68
C GLU A 76 5.00 2.90 4.97
N ARG A 77 4.96 2.50 6.24
CA ARG A 77 4.53 1.17 6.70
C ARG A 77 3.31 1.22 7.62
N ILE A 78 3.23 2.21 8.50
CA ILE A 78 2.25 2.25 9.59
C ILE A 78 0.82 2.17 9.04
N PHE A 79 0.53 2.88 7.95
CA PHE A 79 -0.80 2.91 7.33
C PHE A 79 -1.19 1.62 6.60
N PHE A 80 -0.23 0.71 6.39
CA PHE A 80 -0.45 -0.56 5.73
C PHE A 80 -0.47 -1.74 6.70
N ILE A 81 -0.34 -1.52 8.00
CA ILE A 81 -0.49 -2.57 9.01
C ILE A 81 -1.95 -2.60 9.46
N LYS A 82 -2.60 -3.77 9.31
CA LYS A 82 -3.97 -3.97 9.76
C LYS A 82 -4.03 -3.82 11.29
N PRO A 83 -4.87 -2.92 11.82
CA PRO A 83 -5.08 -2.82 13.26
C PRO A 83 -5.59 -4.14 13.84
N LYS A 84 -5.13 -4.48 15.04
CA LYS A 84 -5.69 -5.61 15.79
C LYS A 84 -7.11 -5.23 16.24
N SER A 85 -8.04 -6.15 16.07
CA SER A 85 -9.43 -6.05 16.52
C SER A 85 -9.54 -5.92 18.04
#